data_AF-A0AAJ1Q0H9-F1
#
_entry.id   AF-A0AAJ1Q0H9-F1
#
_cell.length_a   1.000
_cell.length_b   1.000
_cell.length_c   1.000
_cell.angle_alpha   90.00
_cell.angle_beta   90.00
_cell.angle_gamma   90.00
#
_symmetry.space_group_name_H-M   'P 1'
#
loop_
_entity.id
_entity.type
_entity.pdbx_description
1 polymer ?
#
loop_
_entity_poly.entity_id
_entity_poly.type
_entity_poly.pdbx_seq_one_letter_code
_entity_poly.pdbx_strand_id
1 'polypeptide(L)'
;MTALDTKPSEGTRTIMNMKLYRDASEAPLWVRTILLALIFTALSALVGYRYISEHSAISPQDEYVYIDAVDKAMHGEVTRQYSETDEYARSLITCVGIEIYGPQGPACGDTNAPSEDYPFKGYSTASVHSPLYFFITAFLTKILLFLAPGKQMYLLAKFTGTLWLGLGLTATWRLARYLGGSRLITASVTALMLASPAIRWANFYVTPDSFSLLAGSFIFLSTLKMVRKEWTSIPLIVASIFFGLIKFQMLFATGAALLFILIYFIRVKEERSSLKRPILLALLALLLGLVAQFAYQHYRSLTAIHIREDYSIDAHVPFSPTFAVEQLDNFLTYLYMGPVSLNGGLLSAVGLPYAFTTLSSLLLVSGLVGAALFAVNTEVLNQSFALALLLASIFVAPAFYIYLNLTMGVGFDLAPRYGAALLPALAIGLPVTVKSKSSSVLVAVFAVFALAFALIANSIV
;
A
#
# COMPACT_ATOMS: atom_id res chain seq x y z
N MET A 1 -66.49 1.62 -20.04
CA MET A 1 -65.32 1.21 -19.25
C MET A 1 -64.07 1.75 -19.94
N THR A 2 -63.58 2.89 -19.49
CA THR A 2 -62.34 3.49 -19.99
C THR A 2 -61.50 3.86 -18.77
N ALA A 3 -60.32 3.27 -18.71
CA ALA A 3 -59.41 3.29 -17.58
C ALA A 3 -58.75 4.67 -17.41
N LEU A 4 -58.70 5.13 -16.15
CA LEU A 4 -57.91 6.28 -15.71
C LEU A 4 -56.44 5.84 -15.60
N ASP A 5 -55.63 6.31 -16.54
CA ASP A 5 -54.17 6.17 -16.55
C ASP A 5 -53.55 7.38 -15.85
N THR A 6 -53.30 7.26 -14.53
CA THR A 6 -52.59 8.29 -13.76
C THR A 6 -51.08 8.08 -13.90
N LYS A 7 -50.45 8.80 -14.84
CA LYS A 7 -49.00 9.00 -14.84
C LYS A 7 -48.57 9.74 -13.56
N PRO A 8 -47.56 9.25 -12.82
CA PRO A 8 -46.97 10.02 -11.73
C PRO A 8 -46.19 11.22 -12.31
N SER A 9 -46.41 12.40 -11.72
CA SER A 9 -45.80 13.68 -12.11
C SER A 9 -44.27 13.67 -12.06
N GLU A 10 -43.63 14.04 -13.16
CA GLU A 10 -42.16 14.23 -13.28
C GLU A 10 -41.57 15.24 -12.26
N GLY A 11 -42.39 16.10 -11.66
CA GLY A 11 -41.94 17.09 -10.66
C GLY A 11 -41.46 16.50 -9.33
N THR A 12 -41.91 15.30 -8.94
CA THR A 12 -41.63 14.76 -7.60
C THR A 12 -40.24 14.09 -7.50
N ARG A 13 -39.72 13.56 -8.61
CA ARG A 13 -38.37 12.95 -8.66
C ARG A 13 -37.24 13.99 -8.60
N THR A 14 -37.45 15.16 -9.20
CA THR A 14 -36.42 16.22 -9.25
C THR A 14 -36.22 16.90 -7.89
N ILE A 15 -37.31 17.07 -7.13
CA ILE A 15 -37.28 17.72 -5.80
C ILE A 15 -36.66 16.80 -4.74
N MET A 16 -36.92 15.48 -4.81
CA MET A 16 -36.36 14.53 -3.84
C MET A 16 -34.83 14.37 -3.99
N ASN A 17 -34.34 14.36 -5.23
CA ASN A 17 -32.90 14.31 -5.52
C ASN A 17 -32.14 15.57 -5.08
N MET A 18 -32.77 16.76 -5.17
CA MET A 18 -32.15 18.01 -4.71
C MET A 18 -32.05 18.12 -3.19
N LYS A 19 -33.03 17.59 -2.44
CA LYS A 19 -33.03 17.65 -0.97
C LYS A 19 -31.95 16.74 -0.36
N LEU A 20 -31.85 15.50 -0.84
CA LEU A 20 -30.80 14.54 -0.44
C LEU A 20 -29.38 15.07 -0.72
N TYR A 21 -29.18 15.74 -1.86
CA TYR A 21 -27.87 16.28 -2.22
C TYR A 21 -27.48 17.50 -1.36
N ARG A 22 -28.46 18.29 -0.95
CA ARG A 22 -28.27 19.45 -0.06
C ARG A 22 -27.95 19.01 1.37
N ASP A 23 -28.70 18.05 1.92
CA ASP A 23 -28.49 17.55 3.29
C ASP A 23 -27.12 16.84 3.45
N ALA A 24 -26.68 16.08 2.45
CA ALA A 24 -25.34 15.47 2.44
C ALA A 24 -24.19 16.51 2.37
N SER A 25 -24.47 17.69 1.79
CA SER A 25 -23.53 18.80 1.70
C SER A 25 -23.46 19.68 2.95
N GLU A 26 -24.32 19.42 3.94
CA GLU A 26 -24.37 20.08 5.25
C GLU A 26 -23.84 19.18 6.39
N ALA A 27 -23.76 17.86 6.19
CA ALA A 27 -23.25 16.91 7.21
C ALA A 27 -21.82 17.25 7.70
N PRO A 28 -21.47 16.99 8.98
CA PRO A 28 -20.11 17.20 9.49
C PRO A 28 -19.04 16.47 8.67
N LEU A 29 -17.82 17.03 8.62
CA LEU A 29 -16.72 16.48 7.84
C LEU A 29 -16.42 15.00 8.18
N TRP A 30 -16.51 14.63 9.46
CA TRP A 30 -16.26 13.28 9.93
C TRP A 30 -17.29 12.28 9.38
N VAL A 31 -18.58 12.65 9.34
CA VAL A 31 -19.64 11.82 8.74
C VAL A 31 -19.36 11.58 7.27
N ARG A 32 -19.00 12.62 6.52
CA ARG A 32 -18.64 12.49 5.10
C ARG A 32 -17.41 11.62 4.89
N THR A 33 -16.42 11.68 5.79
CA THR A 33 -15.24 10.79 5.74
C THR A 33 -15.63 9.34 5.97
N ILE A 34 -16.49 9.06 6.96
CA ILE A 34 -16.96 7.71 7.24
C ILE A 34 -17.75 7.16 6.06
N LEU A 35 -18.69 7.93 5.51
CA LEU A 35 -19.45 7.51 4.32
C LEU A 35 -18.54 7.23 3.13
N LEU A 36 -17.54 8.08 2.90
CA LEU A 36 -16.55 7.86 1.85
C LEU A 36 -15.72 6.60 2.09
N ALA A 37 -15.32 6.34 3.34
CA ALA A 37 -14.63 5.12 3.73
C ALA A 37 -15.49 3.89 3.47
N LEU A 38 -16.76 3.91 3.85
CA LEU A 38 -17.70 2.81 3.58
C LEU A 38 -17.87 2.56 2.09
N ILE A 39 -18.01 3.63 1.28
CA ILE A 39 -18.11 3.51 -0.18
C ILE A 39 -16.83 2.89 -0.78
N PHE A 40 -15.66 3.38 -0.38
CA PHE A 40 -14.40 2.84 -0.91
C PHE A 40 -14.09 1.43 -0.41
N THR A 41 -14.45 1.09 0.83
CA THR A 41 -14.36 -0.28 1.33
C THR A 41 -15.32 -1.20 0.59
N ALA A 42 -16.55 -0.77 0.30
CA ALA A 42 -17.49 -1.55 -0.50
C ALA A 42 -16.99 -1.76 -1.95
N LEU A 43 -16.46 -0.70 -2.58
CA LEU A 43 -15.85 -0.78 -3.91
C LEU A 43 -14.63 -1.71 -3.90
N SER A 44 -13.75 -1.55 -2.92
CA SER A 44 -12.60 -2.41 -2.70
C SER A 44 -12.99 -3.87 -2.50
N ALA A 45 -14.04 -4.15 -1.72
CA ALA A 45 -14.57 -5.50 -1.53
C ALA A 45 -15.16 -6.09 -2.81
N LEU A 46 -15.84 -5.28 -3.63
CA LEU A 46 -16.36 -5.73 -4.92
C LEU A 46 -15.23 -6.15 -5.87
N VAL A 47 -14.18 -5.32 -5.97
CA VAL A 47 -13.00 -5.62 -6.79
C VAL A 47 -12.22 -6.82 -6.22
N GLY A 48 -12.01 -6.81 -4.90
CA GLY A 48 -11.28 -7.85 -4.18
C GLY A 48 -11.98 -9.20 -4.25
N TYR A 49 -13.30 -9.24 -4.20
CA TYR A 49 -14.06 -10.49 -4.35
C TYR A 49 -13.73 -11.18 -5.67
N ARG A 50 -13.79 -10.44 -6.78
CA ARG A 50 -13.45 -10.98 -8.10
C ARG A 50 -12.00 -11.41 -8.16
N TYR A 51 -11.09 -10.56 -7.70
CA TYR A 51 -9.65 -10.84 -7.74
C TYR A 51 -9.28 -12.08 -6.93
N ILE A 52 -9.73 -12.17 -5.68
CA ILE A 52 -9.48 -13.32 -4.77
C ILE A 52 -10.11 -14.59 -5.33
N SER A 53 -11.28 -14.50 -5.98
CA SER A 53 -11.92 -15.67 -6.58
C SER A 53 -11.13 -16.26 -7.75
N GLU A 54 -10.46 -15.41 -8.53
CA GLU A 54 -9.63 -15.82 -9.66
C GLU A 54 -8.20 -16.21 -9.20
N HIS A 55 -7.71 -15.65 -8.10
CA HIS A 55 -6.38 -15.87 -7.53
C HIS A 55 -6.47 -16.52 -6.14
N SER A 56 -7.10 -17.69 -6.11
CA SER A 56 -7.26 -18.46 -4.87
C SER A 56 -5.93 -19.02 -4.37
N ALA A 57 -4.97 -19.28 -5.25
CA ALA A 57 -3.63 -19.76 -4.89
C ALA A 57 -2.84 -18.76 -4.04
N ILE A 58 -1.80 -19.23 -3.37
CA ILE A 58 -0.95 -18.39 -2.51
C ILE A 58 -0.06 -17.50 -3.38
N SER A 59 0.12 -16.22 -3.04
CA SER A 59 1.06 -15.32 -3.71
C SER A 59 2.49 -15.91 -3.69
N PRO A 60 3.27 -15.69 -4.77
CA PRO A 60 4.67 -16.13 -4.85
C PRO A 60 5.60 -15.40 -3.87
N GLN A 61 5.10 -14.42 -3.14
CA GLN A 61 5.90 -13.53 -2.31
C GLN A 61 5.41 -13.60 -0.87
N ASP A 62 6.04 -14.49 -0.11
CA ASP A 62 5.95 -14.63 1.36
C ASP A 62 4.55 -14.90 1.94
N GLU A 63 3.48 -14.94 1.14
CA GLU A 63 2.13 -15.08 1.69
C GLU A 63 1.96 -16.40 2.47
N TYR A 64 2.63 -17.47 2.05
CA TYR A 64 2.66 -18.73 2.79
C TYR A 64 3.01 -18.56 4.27
N VAL A 65 4.13 -17.89 4.56
CA VAL A 65 4.58 -17.67 5.95
C VAL A 65 3.74 -16.61 6.66
N TYR A 66 3.09 -15.72 5.93
CA TYR A 66 2.17 -14.74 6.50
C TYR A 66 0.83 -15.37 6.89
N ILE A 67 0.32 -16.34 6.12
CA ILE A 67 -0.86 -17.14 6.47
C ILE A 67 -0.57 -17.96 7.73
N ASP A 68 0.60 -18.61 7.82
CA ASP A 68 1.09 -19.28 9.04
C ASP A 68 1.07 -18.34 10.26
N ALA A 69 1.61 -17.13 10.11
CA ALA A 69 1.64 -16.15 11.19
C ALA A 69 0.24 -15.64 11.59
N VAL A 70 -0.69 -15.51 10.64
CA VAL A 70 -2.10 -15.19 10.95
C VAL A 70 -2.77 -16.33 11.70
N ASP A 71 -2.54 -17.58 11.31
CA ASP A 71 -3.08 -18.76 12.01
C ASP A 71 -2.58 -18.83 13.46
N LYS A 72 -1.28 -18.68 13.68
CA LYS A 72 -0.68 -18.57 15.02
C LYS A 72 -1.31 -17.44 15.83
N ALA A 73 -1.45 -16.25 15.24
CA ALA A 73 -2.07 -15.12 15.91
C ALA A 73 -3.56 -15.36 16.24
N MET A 74 -4.28 -16.21 15.48
CA MET A 74 -5.63 -16.63 15.84
C MET A 74 -5.66 -17.46 17.13
N HIS A 75 -4.57 -18.15 17.48
CA HIS A 75 -4.41 -18.89 18.73
C HIS A 75 -3.74 -18.07 19.84
N GLY A 76 -3.44 -16.79 19.58
CA GLY A 76 -2.77 -15.91 20.53
C GLY A 76 -1.24 -16.08 20.53
N GLU A 77 -0.69 -16.75 19.53
CA GLU A 77 0.72 -17.06 19.42
C GLU A 77 1.45 -16.06 18.52
N VAL A 78 2.69 -15.74 18.87
CA VAL A 78 3.57 -14.87 18.09
C VAL A 78 4.54 -15.74 17.30
N THR A 79 4.63 -15.54 15.99
CA THR A 79 5.66 -16.20 15.16
C THR A 79 7.04 -15.74 15.59
N ARG A 80 7.84 -16.67 16.12
CA ARG A 80 9.18 -16.40 16.63
C ARG A 80 10.22 -16.56 15.54
N GLN A 81 11.38 -15.94 15.70
CA GLN A 81 12.49 -16.21 14.81
C GLN A 81 12.91 -17.67 14.92
N TYR A 82 13.09 -18.32 13.76
CA TYR A 82 13.37 -19.76 13.62
C TYR A 82 12.25 -20.69 14.08
N SER A 83 11.02 -20.21 14.25
CA SER A 83 9.87 -21.12 14.37
C SER A 83 9.58 -21.79 13.03
N GLU A 84 9.27 -23.07 13.06
CA GLU A 84 8.74 -23.77 11.91
C GLU A 84 7.35 -23.26 11.53
N THR A 85 6.98 -23.48 10.27
CA THR A 85 5.62 -23.31 9.75
C THR A 85 4.75 -24.48 10.19
N ASP A 86 3.48 -24.21 10.52
CA ASP A 86 2.57 -25.19 11.11
C ASP A 86 1.85 -26.02 10.05
N GLU A 87 1.24 -27.11 10.49
CA GLU A 87 0.54 -28.08 9.63
C GLU A 87 -0.51 -27.42 8.73
N TYR A 88 -1.26 -26.43 9.23
CA TYR A 88 -2.27 -25.73 8.43
C TYR A 88 -1.65 -25.03 7.20
N ALA A 89 -0.57 -24.29 7.41
CA ALA A 89 0.12 -23.63 6.31
C ALA A 89 0.74 -24.69 5.37
N ARG A 90 1.44 -25.69 5.92
CA ARG A 90 2.07 -26.78 5.14
C ARG A 90 1.07 -27.54 4.26
N SER A 91 -0.12 -27.81 4.78
CA SER A 91 -1.22 -28.39 4.02
C SER A 91 -1.68 -27.45 2.90
N LEU A 92 -1.78 -26.15 3.19
CA LEU A 92 -2.20 -25.18 2.19
C LEU A 92 -1.19 -25.08 1.03
N ILE A 93 0.11 -25.01 1.30
CA ILE A 93 1.11 -24.87 0.24
C ILE A 93 1.30 -26.15 -0.59
N THR A 94 1.10 -27.33 -0.01
CA THR A 94 1.19 -28.62 -0.72
C THR A 94 -0.09 -28.97 -1.48
N CYS A 95 -1.25 -28.46 -1.08
CA CYS A 95 -2.53 -28.79 -1.73
C CYS A 95 -3.08 -27.68 -2.63
N VAL A 96 -2.98 -26.42 -2.20
CA VAL A 96 -3.44 -25.24 -2.98
C VAL A 96 -2.32 -24.70 -3.84
N GLY A 97 -1.11 -24.64 -3.30
CA GLY A 97 0.07 -24.19 -4.05
C GLY A 97 0.22 -22.68 -4.17
N ILE A 98 1.32 -22.31 -4.83
CA ILE A 98 1.68 -20.93 -5.12
C ILE A 98 1.23 -20.56 -6.53
N GLU A 99 0.64 -19.38 -6.68
CA GLU A 99 0.30 -18.72 -7.94
C GLU A 99 1.55 -18.73 -8.85
N ILE A 100 1.41 -19.28 -10.06
CA ILE A 100 2.46 -19.56 -11.07
C ILE A 100 3.31 -20.82 -10.88
N TYR A 101 3.52 -21.30 -9.65
CA TYR A 101 4.37 -22.47 -9.39
C TYR A 101 3.59 -23.75 -9.06
N GLY A 102 2.30 -23.63 -8.73
CA GLY A 102 1.47 -24.74 -8.28
C GLY A 102 1.85 -25.25 -6.88
N PRO A 103 1.35 -26.42 -6.49
CA PRO A 103 1.72 -27.10 -5.25
C PRO A 103 3.22 -27.15 -4.98
N GLN A 104 3.65 -26.81 -3.76
CA GLN A 104 5.05 -26.85 -3.36
C GLN A 104 5.29 -27.83 -2.22
N GLY A 105 6.44 -28.49 -2.25
CA GLY A 105 6.88 -29.43 -1.24
C GLY A 105 6.36 -30.86 -1.47
N PRO A 106 6.15 -31.64 -0.39
CA PRO A 106 5.69 -33.02 -0.43
C PRO A 106 4.31 -33.20 -1.08
N ALA A 107 3.91 -34.46 -1.28
CA ALA A 107 2.57 -34.78 -1.75
C ALA A 107 1.50 -34.23 -0.79
N CYS A 108 0.44 -33.63 -1.34
CA CYS A 108 -0.70 -33.13 -0.56
C CYS A 108 -1.25 -34.22 0.37
N GLY A 109 -1.33 -33.90 1.68
CA GLY A 109 -1.79 -34.84 2.72
C GLY A 109 -0.68 -35.68 3.35
N ASP A 110 0.58 -35.54 2.94
CA ASP A 110 1.72 -36.17 3.62
C ASP A 110 2.09 -35.41 4.90
N THR A 111 1.64 -35.93 6.04
CA THR A 111 1.90 -35.37 7.37
C THR A 111 3.26 -35.78 7.94
N ASN A 112 3.98 -36.69 7.30
CA ASN A 112 5.24 -37.25 7.81
C ASN A 112 6.48 -36.71 7.08
N ALA A 113 6.28 -35.85 6.09
CA ALA A 113 7.39 -35.29 5.34
C ALA A 113 8.29 -34.39 6.21
N PRO A 114 9.63 -34.49 6.06
CA PRO A 114 10.56 -33.68 6.81
C PRO A 114 10.41 -32.19 6.47
N SER A 115 10.71 -31.32 7.44
CA SER A 115 10.61 -29.86 7.27
C SER A 115 11.48 -29.35 6.11
N GLU A 116 12.59 -30.02 5.80
CA GLU A 116 13.50 -29.70 4.69
C GLU A 116 12.83 -29.71 3.31
N ASP A 117 11.76 -30.50 3.14
CA ASP A 117 11.05 -30.61 1.86
C ASP A 117 10.12 -29.42 1.60
N TYR A 118 9.85 -28.59 2.61
CA TYR A 118 9.01 -27.41 2.48
C TYR A 118 9.84 -26.17 2.13
N PRO A 119 9.25 -25.15 1.47
CA PRO A 119 9.94 -23.88 1.23
C PRO A 119 10.54 -23.31 2.50
N PHE A 120 11.72 -22.68 2.36
CA PHE A 120 12.50 -22.18 3.48
C PHE A 120 12.88 -23.30 4.47
N LYS A 121 13.04 -24.55 4.01
CA LYS A 121 13.29 -25.72 4.88
C LYS A 121 12.26 -25.84 6.02
N GLY A 122 11.03 -25.40 5.76
CA GLY A 122 9.93 -25.42 6.73
C GLY A 122 9.94 -24.30 7.76
N TYR A 123 10.92 -23.39 7.77
CA TYR A 123 10.98 -22.27 8.70
C TYR A 123 10.12 -21.08 8.26
N SER A 124 9.54 -20.37 9.23
CA SER A 124 8.74 -19.17 8.99
C SER A 124 9.63 -17.92 8.98
N THR A 125 9.57 -17.16 7.88
CA THR A 125 10.31 -15.90 7.73
C THR A 125 9.51 -14.69 8.24
N ALA A 126 8.24 -14.89 8.58
CA ALA A 126 7.30 -13.83 8.96
C ALA A 126 7.71 -13.04 10.21
N SER A 127 8.52 -13.63 11.10
CA SER A 127 9.02 -12.99 12.32
C SER A 127 9.80 -11.69 12.08
N VAL A 128 10.27 -11.43 10.85
CA VAL A 128 10.93 -10.17 10.48
C VAL A 128 10.02 -8.95 10.66
N HIS A 129 8.70 -9.14 10.55
CA HIS A 129 7.70 -8.10 10.80
C HIS A 129 7.17 -8.20 12.23
N SER A 130 6.73 -7.07 12.80
CA SER A 130 6.11 -7.13 14.12
C SER A 130 4.79 -7.90 14.10
N PRO A 131 4.37 -8.51 15.23
CA PRO A 131 3.13 -9.27 15.31
C PRO A 131 1.88 -8.42 15.05
N LEU A 132 1.99 -7.08 15.07
CA LEU A 132 0.85 -6.18 15.00
C LEU A 132 -0.05 -6.45 13.78
N TYR A 133 0.55 -6.61 12.59
CA TYR A 133 -0.20 -6.90 11.37
C TYR A 133 -0.94 -8.24 11.47
N PHE A 134 -0.26 -9.29 11.92
CA PHE A 134 -0.81 -10.64 11.99
C PHE A 134 -1.96 -10.74 13.01
N PHE A 135 -1.83 -10.09 14.17
CA PHE A 135 -2.88 -10.05 15.19
C PHE A 135 -4.11 -9.25 14.75
N ILE A 136 -3.91 -8.10 14.10
CA ILE A 136 -5.03 -7.32 13.54
C ILE A 136 -5.74 -8.15 12.46
N THR A 137 -4.98 -8.77 11.57
CA THR A 137 -5.52 -9.61 10.49
C THR A 137 -6.27 -10.81 11.06
N ALA A 138 -5.68 -11.53 12.02
CA ALA A 138 -6.32 -12.64 12.71
C ALA A 138 -7.64 -12.25 13.39
N PHE A 139 -7.66 -11.10 14.06
CA PHE A 139 -8.89 -10.58 14.68
C PHE A 139 -9.99 -10.32 13.64
N LEU A 140 -9.66 -9.64 12.53
CA LEU A 140 -10.62 -9.39 11.46
C LEU A 140 -11.07 -10.69 10.77
N THR A 141 -10.15 -11.63 10.53
CA THR A 141 -10.47 -12.94 9.97
C THR A 141 -11.42 -13.73 10.87
N LYS A 142 -11.27 -13.68 12.20
CA LYS A 142 -12.22 -14.28 13.15
C LYS A 142 -13.63 -13.71 13.00
N ILE A 143 -13.76 -12.38 12.85
CA ILE A 143 -15.05 -11.73 12.60
C ILE A 143 -15.65 -12.23 11.28
N LEU A 144 -14.84 -12.33 10.21
CA LEU A 144 -15.30 -12.82 8.92
C LEU A 144 -15.71 -14.30 8.97
N LEU A 145 -14.97 -15.14 9.70
CA LEU A 145 -15.32 -16.56 9.92
C LEU A 145 -16.65 -16.70 10.68
N PHE A 146 -16.90 -15.83 11.65
CA PHE A 146 -18.17 -15.77 12.36
C PHE A 146 -19.33 -15.38 11.42
N LEU A 147 -19.12 -14.41 10.53
CA LEU A 147 -20.13 -13.94 9.58
C LEU A 147 -20.35 -14.88 8.39
N ALA A 148 -19.32 -15.64 8.00
CA ALA A 148 -19.37 -16.60 6.90
C ALA A 148 -18.82 -17.98 7.32
N PRO A 149 -19.56 -18.72 8.17
CA PRO A 149 -19.15 -20.04 8.61
C PRO A 149 -18.91 -21.00 7.44
N GLY A 150 -17.88 -21.85 7.54
CA GLY A 150 -17.55 -22.85 6.53
C GLY A 150 -16.69 -22.35 5.36
N LYS A 151 -16.26 -21.08 5.36
CA LYS A 151 -15.25 -20.58 4.42
C LYS A 151 -13.83 -20.86 4.94
N GLN A 152 -12.88 -21.00 4.01
CA GLN A 152 -11.47 -21.23 4.33
C GLN A 152 -10.84 -19.98 4.94
N MET A 153 -10.09 -20.15 6.03
CA MET A 153 -9.51 -19.05 6.82
C MET A 153 -8.59 -18.16 5.96
N TYR A 154 -7.71 -18.74 5.15
CA TYR A 154 -6.76 -17.95 4.36
C TYR A 154 -7.46 -17.07 3.30
N LEU A 155 -8.56 -17.54 2.69
CA LEU A 155 -9.35 -16.72 1.77
C LEU A 155 -9.99 -15.54 2.49
N LEU A 156 -10.54 -15.75 3.69
CA LEU A 156 -11.10 -14.66 4.49
C LEU A 156 -10.02 -13.70 5.00
N ALA A 157 -8.81 -14.20 5.29
CA ALA A 157 -7.67 -13.35 5.62
C ALA A 157 -7.30 -12.41 4.46
N LYS A 158 -7.31 -12.89 3.21
CA LYS A 158 -7.15 -12.03 2.01
C LYS A 158 -8.20 -10.91 1.95
N PHE A 159 -9.45 -11.20 2.32
CA PHE A 159 -10.52 -10.19 2.34
C PHE A 159 -10.31 -9.06 3.35
N THR A 160 -9.49 -9.25 4.39
CA THR A 160 -9.19 -8.16 5.35
C THR A 160 -8.50 -6.98 4.69
N GLY A 161 -7.69 -7.21 3.65
CA GLY A 161 -7.04 -6.14 2.89
C GLY A 161 -8.01 -5.24 2.12
N THR A 162 -9.26 -5.69 1.89
CA THR A 162 -10.29 -4.83 1.29
C THR A 162 -10.62 -3.61 2.17
N LEU A 163 -10.56 -3.77 3.50
CA LEU A 163 -10.72 -2.70 4.47
C LEU A 163 -9.57 -1.70 4.35
N TRP A 164 -8.33 -2.19 4.37
CA TRP A 164 -7.13 -1.35 4.30
C TRP A 164 -7.04 -0.57 3.00
N LEU A 165 -7.39 -1.20 1.87
CA LEU A 165 -7.49 -0.51 0.59
C LEU A 165 -8.58 0.56 0.59
N GLY A 166 -9.78 0.27 1.13
CA GLY A 166 -10.85 1.27 1.21
C GLY A 166 -10.47 2.50 2.06
N LEU A 167 -9.83 2.26 3.20
CA LEU A 167 -9.28 3.32 4.05
C LEU A 167 -8.14 4.07 3.36
N GLY A 168 -7.27 3.36 2.64
CA GLY A 168 -6.18 3.93 1.84
C GLY A 168 -6.70 4.86 0.76
N LEU A 169 -7.66 4.41 -0.05
CA LEU A 169 -8.33 5.22 -1.08
C LEU A 169 -9.01 6.45 -0.48
N THR A 170 -9.60 6.32 0.71
CA THR A 170 -10.19 7.46 1.43
C THR A 170 -9.14 8.48 1.83
N ALA A 171 -8.01 8.03 2.38
CA ALA A 171 -6.90 8.90 2.75
C ALA A 171 -6.29 9.56 1.50
N THR A 172 -6.09 8.82 0.41
CA THR A 172 -5.62 9.35 -0.88
C THR A 172 -6.58 10.38 -1.46
N TRP A 173 -7.90 10.11 -1.42
CA TRP A 173 -8.92 11.07 -1.84
C TRP A 173 -8.80 12.37 -1.04
N ARG A 174 -8.71 12.27 0.29
CA ARG A 174 -8.57 13.44 1.17
C ARG A 174 -7.29 14.21 0.88
N LEU A 175 -6.16 13.52 0.69
CA LEU A 175 -4.88 14.11 0.31
C LEU A 175 -4.97 14.86 -1.03
N ALA A 176 -5.48 14.22 -2.08
CA ALA A 176 -5.64 14.82 -3.40
C ALA A 176 -6.61 16.01 -3.39
N ARG A 177 -7.70 15.94 -2.61
CA ARG A 177 -8.60 17.08 -2.39
C ARG A 177 -7.92 18.23 -1.67
N TYR A 178 -7.06 17.93 -0.69
CA TYR A 178 -6.35 18.92 0.10
C TYR A 178 -5.28 19.67 -0.71
N LEU A 179 -4.71 19.01 -1.72
CA LEU A 179 -3.80 19.60 -2.71
C LEU A 179 -4.52 20.39 -3.82
N GLY A 180 -5.84 20.57 -3.72
CA GLY A 180 -6.62 21.37 -4.66
C GLY A 180 -6.91 20.67 -5.99
N GLY A 181 -6.87 19.34 -6.05
CA GLY A 181 -7.40 18.60 -7.19
C GLY A 181 -8.90 18.85 -7.37
N SER A 182 -9.44 18.76 -8.58
CA SER A 182 -10.89 18.78 -8.81
C SER A 182 -11.52 17.45 -8.36
N ARG A 183 -12.84 17.39 -8.13
CA ARG A 183 -13.49 16.11 -7.75
C ARG A 183 -13.25 15.03 -8.81
N LEU A 184 -13.24 15.44 -10.08
CA LEU A 184 -12.99 14.56 -11.20
C LEU A 184 -11.56 14.00 -11.15
N ILE A 185 -10.55 14.85 -11.02
CA ILE A 185 -9.15 14.41 -10.91
C ILE A 185 -8.92 13.55 -9.67
N THR A 186 -9.50 13.90 -8.53
CA THR A 186 -9.41 13.08 -7.32
C THR A 186 -9.99 11.69 -7.57
N ALA A 187 -11.17 11.61 -8.20
CA ALA A 187 -11.79 10.32 -8.56
C ALA A 187 -10.91 9.53 -9.53
N SER A 188 -10.36 10.19 -10.56
CA SER A 188 -9.46 9.54 -11.53
C SER A 188 -8.22 8.96 -10.86
N VAL A 189 -7.58 9.72 -9.97
CA VAL A 189 -6.39 9.24 -9.24
C VAL A 189 -6.74 8.06 -8.35
N THR A 190 -7.84 8.11 -7.59
CA THR A 190 -8.25 6.97 -6.77
C THR A 190 -8.62 5.75 -7.61
N ALA A 191 -9.21 5.94 -8.80
CA ALA A 191 -9.49 4.85 -9.73
C ALA A 191 -8.20 4.24 -10.30
N LEU A 192 -7.20 5.06 -10.64
CA LEU A 192 -5.87 4.59 -11.03
C LEU A 192 -5.19 3.82 -9.89
N MET A 193 -5.26 4.31 -8.65
CA MET A 193 -4.74 3.56 -7.49
C MET A 193 -5.43 2.19 -7.33
N LEU A 194 -6.75 2.12 -7.52
CA LEU A 194 -7.47 0.84 -7.49
C LEU A 194 -7.11 -0.07 -8.67
N ALA A 195 -6.76 0.49 -9.82
CA ALA A 195 -6.34 -0.25 -11.00
C ALA A 195 -4.89 -0.78 -10.91
N SER A 196 -4.05 -0.19 -10.04
CA SER A 196 -2.65 -0.56 -9.87
C SER A 196 -2.50 -2.05 -9.50
N PRO A 197 -1.73 -2.84 -10.27
CA PRO A 197 -1.44 -4.22 -9.89
C PRO A 197 -0.68 -4.31 -8.57
N ALA A 198 0.23 -3.36 -8.27
CA ALA A 198 0.92 -3.29 -6.98
C ALA A 198 -0.06 -3.20 -5.80
N ILE A 199 -1.06 -2.30 -5.90
CA ILE A 199 -2.05 -2.09 -4.84
C ILE A 199 -2.98 -3.29 -4.71
N ARG A 200 -3.45 -3.87 -5.84
CA ARG A 200 -4.28 -5.07 -5.83
C ARG A 200 -3.55 -6.25 -5.23
N TRP A 201 -2.30 -6.51 -5.64
CA TRP A 201 -1.46 -7.55 -5.06
C TRP A 201 -1.30 -7.34 -3.54
N ALA A 202 -0.92 -6.13 -3.12
CA ALA A 202 -0.67 -5.85 -1.71
C ALA A 202 -1.93 -5.94 -0.82
N ASN A 203 -3.13 -5.77 -1.37
CA ASN A 203 -4.38 -5.74 -0.59
C ASN A 203 -5.28 -6.97 -0.78
N PHE A 204 -5.02 -7.82 -1.77
CA PHE A 204 -5.80 -9.04 -2.00
C PHE A 204 -5.01 -10.32 -1.76
N TYR A 205 -3.78 -10.19 -1.29
CA TYR A 205 -3.02 -11.23 -0.62
C TYR A 205 -2.77 -10.87 0.85
N VAL A 206 -2.50 -11.86 1.70
CA VAL A 206 -2.16 -11.65 3.10
C VAL A 206 -0.71 -11.14 3.18
N THR A 207 -0.54 -9.82 3.32
CA THR A 207 0.78 -9.19 3.49
C THR A 207 0.69 -7.89 4.31
N PRO A 208 1.71 -7.55 5.14
CA PRO A 208 1.81 -6.25 5.79
C PRO A 208 1.78 -5.05 4.81
N ASP A 209 2.09 -5.28 3.53
CA ASP A 209 2.03 -4.25 2.47
C ASP A 209 0.60 -3.74 2.19
N SER A 210 -0.44 -4.43 2.64
CA SER A 210 -1.83 -3.96 2.56
C SER A 210 -2.03 -2.58 3.22
N PHE A 211 -1.20 -2.22 4.20
CA PHE A 211 -1.25 -0.93 4.86
C PHE A 211 -0.58 0.21 4.06
N SER A 212 0.16 -0.08 3.00
CA SER A 212 1.08 0.91 2.39
C SER A 212 0.38 2.15 1.82
N LEU A 213 -0.74 1.99 1.11
CA LEU A 213 -1.48 3.11 0.55
C LEU A 213 -2.05 4.01 1.66
N LEU A 214 -2.59 3.40 2.71
CA LEU A 214 -3.12 4.08 3.88
C LEU A 214 -2.01 4.79 4.65
N ALA A 215 -0.91 4.11 4.92
CA ALA A 215 0.25 4.63 5.65
C ALA A 215 0.80 5.89 4.99
N GLY A 216 1.18 5.79 3.71
CA GLY A 216 1.73 6.94 2.99
C GLY A 216 0.74 8.09 2.89
N SER A 217 -0.51 7.82 2.52
CA SER A 217 -1.52 8.87 2.32
C SER A 217 -1.83 9.61 3.62
N PHE A 218 -1.94 8.88 4.73
CA PHE A 218 -2.25 9.45 6.04
C PHE A 218 -1.05 10.22 6.62
N ILE A 219 0.18 9.70 6.50
CA ILE A 219 1.39 10.39 6.93
C ILE A 219 1.55 11.71 6.14
N PHE A 220 1.39 11.66 4.82
CA PHE A 220 1.46 12.84 3.96
C PHE A 220 0.39 13.88 4.29
N LEU A 221 -0.87 13.46 4.44
CA LEU A 221 -1.96 14.37 4.83
C LEU A 221 -1.71 14.98 6.20
N SER A 222 -1.28 14.18 7.18
CA SER A 222 -0.98 14.65 8.54
C SER A 222 0.15 15.69 8.52
N THR A 223 1.17 15.45 7.72
CA THR A 223 2.32 16.36 7.57
C THR A 223 1.90 17.69 6.96
N LEU A 224 1.15 17.66 5.86
CA LEU A 224 0.65 18.87 5.21
C LEU A 224 -0.27 19.68 6.13
N LYS A 225 -1.16 19.01 6.87
CA LYS A 225 -2.05 19.67 7.84
C LYS A 225 -1.31 20.20 9.06
N MET A 226 -0.26 19.52 9.51
CA MET A 226 0.62 20.03 10.57
C MET A 226 1.37 21.29 10.12
N VAL A 227 1.95 21.29 8.92
CA VAL A 227 2.67 22.47 8.38
C VAL A 227 1.73 23.66 8.20
N ARG A 228 0.49 23.43 7.75
CA ARG A 228 -0.56 24.47 7.68
C ARG A 228 -1.17 24.83 9.05
N LYS A 229 -0.70 24.25 10.15
CA LYS A 229 -1.21 24.46 11.53
C LYS A 229 -2.69 24.10 11.71
N GLU A 230 -3.23 23.25 10.85
CA GLU A 230 -4.60 22.76 10.93
C GLU A 230 -4.73 21.58 11.89
N TRP A 231 -3.71 20.72 11.94
CA TRP A 231 -3.60 19.59 12.87
C TRP A 231 -2.38 19.76 13.79
N THR A 232 -2.43 19.14 14.97
CA THR A 232 -1.25 18.97 15.82
C THR A 232 -0.29 17.95 15.20
N SER A 233 0.91 17.76 15.77
CA SER A 233 1.85 16.72 15.32
C SER A 233 1.48 15.31 15.77
N ILE A 234 0.49 15.15 16.64
CA ILE A 234 0.11 13.87 17.23
C ILE A 234 -0.27 12.84 16.14
N PRO A 235 -1.13 13.14 15.14
CA PRO A 235 -1.46 12.19 14.08
C PRO A 235 -0.23 11.68 13.31
N LEU A 236 0.75 12.56 13.04
CA LEU A 236 1.99 12.17 12.35
C LEU A 236 2.84 11.22 13.21
N ILE A 237 3.02 11.54 14.49
CA ILE A 237 3.80 10.72 15.43
C ILE A 237 3.15 9.35 15.61
N VAL A 238 1.85 9.32 15.87
CA VAL A 238 1.08 8.07 16.06
C VAL A 238 1.11 7.23 14.79
N ALA A 239 0.92 7.84 13.61
CA ALA A 239 0.99 7.14 12.33
C ALA A 239 2.37 6.54 12.07
N SER A 240 3.44 7.29 12.34
CA SER A 240 4.81 6.83 12.16
C SER A 240 5.11 5.60 13.04
N ILE A 241 4.71 5.63 14.32
CA ILE A 241 4.87 4.49 15.22
C ILE A 241 4.03 3.30 14.76
N PHE A 242 2.74 3.51 14.51
CA PHE A 242 1.81 2.44 14.18
C PHE A 242 2.16 1.75 12.86
N PHE A 243 2.31 2.51 11.76
CA PHE A 243 2.66 1.93 10.47
C PHE A 243 4.10 1.42 10.44
N GLY A 244 5.01 2.09 11.15
CA GLY A 244 6.36 1.57 11.36
C GLY A 244 6.33 0.18 11.98
N LEU A 245 5.52 -0.02 13.04
CA LEU A 245 5.27 -1.33 13.66
C LEU A 245 4.72 -2.36 12.68
N ILE A 246 3.77 -2.01 11.81
CA ILE A 246 3.28 -2.93 10.77
C ILE A 246 4.45 -3.43 9.90
N LYS A 247 5.26 -2.50 9.36
CA LYS A 247 6.41 -2.83 8.52
C LYS A 247 7.40 -1.67 8.50
N PHE A 248 8.69 -1.94 8.74
CA PHE A 248 9.76 -0.93 8.77
C PHE A 248 9.73 0.03 7.58
N GLN A 249 9.50 -0.49 6.38
CA GLN A 249 9.48 0.26 5.12
C GLN A 249 8.38 1.34 5.09
N MET A 250 7.35 1.25 5.95
CA MET A 250 6.34 2.31 6.08
C MET A 250 6.95 3.63 6.59
N LEU A 251 8.09 3.58 7.29
CA LEU A 251 8.83 4.76 7.75
C LEU A 251 9.45 5.55 6.59
N PHE A 252 9.55 4.98 5.38
CA PHE A 252 9.97 5.73 4.20
C PHE A 252 9.04 6.91 3.90
N ALA A 253 7.73 6.76 4.14
CA ALA A 253 6.79 7.87 4.04
C ALA A 253 7.06 8.96 5.09
N THR A 254 7.40 8.59 6.33
CA THR A 254 7.80 9.56 7.36
C THR A 254 9.11 10.26 7.00
N GLY A 255 10.09 9.54 6.45
CA GLY A 255 11.33 10.12 5.92
C GLY A 255 11.08 11.12 4.79
N ALA A 256 10.20 10.78 3.84
CA ALA A 256 9.79 11.69 2.77
C ALA A 256 9.04 12.93 3.29
N ALA A 257 8.21 12.76 4.32
CA ALA A 257 7.54 13.86 5.00
C ALA A 257 8.53 14.82 5.70
N LEU A 258 9.57 14.29 6.34
CA LEU A 258 10.66 15.08 6.92
C LEU A 258 11.43 15.83 5.82
N LEU A 259 11.76 15.17 4.71
CA LEU A 259 12.43 15.80 3.57
C LEU A 259 11.59 16.95 3.00
N PHE A 260 10.27 16.78 2.90
CA PHE A 260 9.35 17.85 2.51
C PHE A 260 9.47 19.07 3.42
N ILE A 261 9.40 18.86 4.74
CA ILE A 261 9.48 19.94 5.71
C ILE A 261 10.81 20.69 5.55
N LEU A 262 11.93 19.97 5.41
CA LEU A 262 13.25 20.57 5.20
C LEU A 262 13.29 21.42 3.91
N ILE A 263 12.84 20.87 2.78
CA ILE A 263 12.83 21.59 1.49
C ILE A 263 11.92 22.82 1.56
N TYR A 264 10.71 22.68 2.09
CA TYR A 264 9.75 23.77 2.20
C TYR A 264 10.33 24.95 2.98
N PHE A 265 10.95 24.67 4.12
CA PHE A 265 11.51 25.70 5.01
C PHE A 265 12.86 26.26 4.54
N ILE A 266 13.62 25.54 3.71
CA ILE A 266 14.75 26.13 2.98
C ILE A 266 14.26 27.17 1.97
N ARG A 267 13.10 26.95 1.35
CA ARG A 267 12.56 27.80 0.28
C ARG A 267 11.77 29.00 0.79
N VAL A 268 10.99 28.82 1.86
CA VAL A 268 10.28 29.92 2.54
C VAL A 268 11.24 30.54 3.54
N LYS A 269 11.80 31.71 3.23
CA LYS A 269 12.76 32.46 4.08
C LYS A 269 12.10 33.01 5.36
N GLU A 270 11.50 32.14 6.16
CA GLU A 270 10.83 32.48 7.43
C GLU A 270 11.86 32.68 8.56
N GLU A 271 11.47 33.37 9.63
CA GLU A 271 12.34 33.58 10.79
C GLU A 271 12.77 32.25 11.44
N ARG A 272 14.08 32.08 11.63
CA ARG A 272 14.77 30.86 12.15
C ARG A 272 14.20 30.28 13.44
N SER A 273 13.51 31.06 14.27
CA SER A 273 12.94 30.59 15.54
C SER A 273 11.67 29.74 15.33
N SER A 274 10.82 30.11 14.38
CA SER A 274 9.57 29.40 14.06
C SER A 274 9.83 28.09 13.27
N LEU A 275 10.96 28.03 12.55
CA LEU A 275 11.36 26.94 11.67
C LEU A 275 11.70 25.63 12.40
N LYS A 276 12.17 25.71 13.65
CA LYS A 276 12.68 24.53 14.37
C LYS A 276 11.58 23.56 14.78
N ARG A 277 10.38 24.04 15.11
CA ARG A 277 9.34 23.20 15.73
C ARG A 277 8.81 22.11 14.79
N PRO A 278 8.38 22.40 13.55
CA PRO A 278 7.88 21.36 12.64
C PRO A 278 8.96 20.33 12.27
N ILE A 279 10.22 20.77 12.08
CA ILE A 279 11.37 19.90 11.81
C ILE A 279 11.60 18.95 12.99
N LEU A 280 11.67 19.48 14.22
CA LEU A 280 11.85 18.68 15.43
C LEU A 280 10.72 17.66 15.64
N LEU A 281 9.47 18.04 15.34
CA LEU A 281 8.32 17.15 15.50
C LEU A 281 8.30 16.03 14.43
N ALA A 282 8.70 16.33 13.20
CA ALA A 282 8.85 15.30 12.16
C ALA A 282 10.05 14.36 12.43
N LEU A 283 11.16 14.91 12.91
CA LEU A 283 12.30 14.12 13.41
C LEU A 283 11.87 13.21 14.55
N LEU A 284 11.14 13.75 15.53
CA LEU A 284 10.60 12.97 16.65
C LEU A 284 9.67 11.85 16.17
N ALA A 285 8.79 12.12 15.21
CA ALA A 285 7.93 11.09 14.62
C ALA A 285 8.73 9.96 13.97
N LEU A 286 9.77 10.29 13.19
CA LEU A 286 10.64 9.30 12.57
C LEU A 286 11.43 8.50 13.63
N LEU A 287 12.04 9.19 14.59
CA LEU A 287 12.81 8.56 15.66
C LEU A 287 11.96 7.62 16.51
N LEU A 288 10.75 8.01 16.89
CA LEU A 288 9.86 7.15 17.68
C LEU A 288 9.40 5.93 16.86
N GLY A 289 9.15 6.08 15.56
CA GLY A 289 8.87 4.96 14.66
C GLY A 289 10.06 3.99 14.55
N LEU A 290 11.28 4.51 14.41
CA LEU A 290 12.51 3.73 14.40
C LEU A 290 12.73 3.01 15.74
N VAL A 291 12.57 3.71 16.86
CA VAL A 291 12.69 3.11 18.20
C VAL A 291 11.70 1.96 18.39
N ALA A 292 10.44 2.13 17.95
CA ALA A 292 9.45 1.06 18.01
C ALA A 292 9.88 -0.16 17.17
N GLN A 293 10.44 0.07 15.98
CA GLN A 293 10.97 -0.99 15.13
C GLN A 293 12.19 -1.70 15.72
N PHE A 294 13.19 -0.95 16.20
CA PHE A 294 14.36 -1.54 16.83
C PHE A 294 14.03 -2.26 18.13
N ALA A 295 13.09 -1.74 18.92
CA ALA A 295 12.59 -2.44 20.11
C ALA A 295 11.95 -3.79 19.72
N TYR A 296 11.19 -3.84 18.62
CA TYR A 296 10.66 -5.11 18.12
C TYR A 296 11.77 -6.04 17.63
N GLN A 297 12.72 -5.57 16.82
CA GLN A 297 13.83 -6.42 16.35
C GLN A 297 14.69 -6.95 17.51
N HIS A 298 14.87 -6.14 18.56
CA HIS A 298 15.53 -6.58 19.78
C HIS A 298 14.71 -7.65 20.51
N TYR A 299 13.41 -7.45 20.69
CA TYR A 299 12.50 -8.47 21.25
C TYR A 299 12.51 -9.78 20.42
N ARG A 300 12.48 -9.68 19.09
CA ARG A 300 12.57 -10.81 18.17
C ARG A 300 13.86 -11.60 18.38
N SER A 301 14.99 -10.91 18.51
CA SER A 301 16.29 -11.52 18.79
C SER A 301 16.33 -12.22 20.15
N LEU A 302 15.82 -11.58 21.21
CA LEU A 302 15.75 -12.16 22.56
C LEU A 302 14.84 -13.38 22.65
N THR A 303 13.80 -13.42 21.83
CA THR A 303 12.82 -14.51 21.78
C THR A 303 13.09 -15.49 20.65
N ALA A 304 14.23 -15.43 19.97
CA ALA A 304 14.57 -16.40 18.93
C ALA A 304 14.66 -17.83 19.49
N ILE A 305 14.24 -18.81 18.70
CA ILE A 305 14.42 -20.23 19.02
C ILE A 305 15.84 -20.63 18.63
N HIS A 306 16.56 -21.30 19.53
CA HIS A 306 17.93 -21.74 19.23
C HIS A 306 17.88 -22.96 18.29
N ILE A 307 18.47 -22.83 17.11
CA ILE A 307 18.63 -23.92 16.15
C ILE A 307 20.11 -24.33 16.04
N ARG A 308 20.37 -25.59 15.70
CA ARG A 308 21.74 -26.14 15.62
C ARG A 308 22.45 -25.81 14.30
N GLU A 309 21.72 -25.39 13.28
CA GLU A 309 22.27 -25.08 11.95
C GLU A 309 22.34 -23.57 11.71
N ASP A 310 23.40 -23.13 11.03
CA ASP A 310 23.50 -21.80 10.45
C ASP A 310 22.53 -21.71 9.26
N TYR A 311 21.27 -21.39 9.58
CA TYR A 311 20.21 -21.25 8.60
C TYR A 311 20.14 -19.79 8.10
N SER A 312 20.59 -19.56 6.86
CA SER A 312 20.34 -18.32 6.11
C SER A 312 19.31 -18.59 5.00
N ILE A 313 18.24 -17.80 5.00
CA ILE A 313 17.19 -17.83 3.95
C ILE A 313 17.73 -17.21 2.66
N ASP A 314 18.55 -16.17 2.78
CA ASP A 314 19.03 -15.39 1.65
C ASP A 314 20.47 -15.79 1.31
N ALA A 315 20.71 -16.00 0.02
CA ALA A 315 22.06 -16.18 -0.50
C ALA A 315 22.85 -14.87 -0.40
N HIS A 316 24.12 -14.95 0.01
CA HIS A 316 25.04 -13.82 -0.03
C HIS A 316 25.28 -13.37 -1.48
N VAL A 317 24.59 -12.32 -1.90
CA VAL A 317 24.87 -11.63 -3.16
C VAL A 317 25.85 -10.47 -2.87
N PRO A 318 26.98 -10.34 -3.59
CA PRO A 318 27.90 -9.24 -3.39
C PRO A 318 27.27 -7.89 -3.74
N PHE A 319 27.76 -6.82 -3.11
CA PHE A 319 27.34 -5.46 -3.45
C PHE A 319 27.65 -5.14 -4.91
N SER A 320 26.68 -4.58 -5.63
CA SER A 320 26.87 -4.07 -6.97
C SER A 320 26.52 -2.58 -7.05
N PRO A 321 27.51 -1.69 -7.32
CA PRO A 321 27.24 -0.28 -7.54
C PRO A 321 26.32 -0.02 -8.74
N THR A 322 26.41 -0.84 -9.79
CA THR A 322 25.54 -0.71 -10.97
C THR A 322 24.10 -1.06 -10.62
N PHE A 323 23.91 -2.10 -9.81
CA PHE A 323 22.58 -2.47 -9.32
C PHE A 323 21.97 -1.34 -8.48
N ALA A 324 22.75 -0.67 -7.63
CA ALA A 324 22.27 0.50 -6.89
C ALA A 324 21.74 1.61 -7.82
N VAL A 325 22.35 1.81 -9.00
CA VAL A 325 21.86 2.76 -10.01
C VAL A 325 20.57 2.26 -10.68
N GLU A 326 20.48 0.96 -10.97
CA GLU A 326 19.27 0.33 -11.52
C GLU A 326 18.06 0.48 -10.57
N GLN A 327 18.31 0.61 -9.27
CA GLN A 327 17.27 0.86 -8.27
C GLN A 327 16.61 2.25 -8.34
N LEU A 328 17.16 3.21 -9.10
CA LEU A 328 16.62 4.58 -9.15
C LEU A 328 15.19 4.66 -9.73
N ASP A 329 14.83 3.78 -10.66
CA ASP A 329 13.47 3.71 -11.24
C ASP A 329 12.54 2.73 -10.50
N ASN A 330 13.11 1.92 -9.59
CA ASN A 330 12.37 0.85 -8.91
C ASN A 330 11.20 1.40 -8.08
N PHE A 331 11.41 2.52 -7.38
CA PHE A 331 10.35 3.17 -6.59
C PHE A 331 9.64 4.32 -7.36
N LEU A 332 9.84 4.41 -8.67
CA LEU A 332 9.11 5.31 -9.57
C LEU A 332 8.16 4.53 -10.47
N THR A 333 8.66 4.00 -11.59
CA THR A 333 7.80 3.40 -12.62
C THR A 333 7.29 2.04 -12.17
N TYR A 334 8.17 1.20 -11.63
CA TYR A 334 7.84 -0.17 -11.22
C TYR A 334 7.00 -0.23 -9.95
N LEU A 335 7.03 0.83 -9.12
CA LEU A 335 6.25 0.91 -7.90
C LEU A 335 4.74 0.76 -8.16
N TYR A 336 4.23 1.36 -9.23
CA TYR A 336 2.82 1.22 -9.64
C TYR A 336 2.52 -0.14 -10.27
N MET A 337 3.49 -0.69 -11.00
CA MET A 337 3.34 -1.94 -11.77
C MET A 337 3.31 -3.18 -10.88
N GLY A 338 3.96 -3.14 -9.71
CA GLY A 338 3.91 -4.21 -8.74
C GLY A 338 5.01 -5.26 -8.95
N PRO A 339 5.03 -6.29 -8.10
CA PRO A 339 6.22 -7.13 -7.91
C PRO A 339 6.46 -8.17 -9.01
N VAL A 340 5.56 -8.33 -9.98
CA VAL A 340 5.72 -9.28 -11.11
C VAL A 340 6.47 -8.66 -12.31
N SER A 341 6.77 -7.35 -12.28
CA SER A 341 7.53 -6.68 -13.35
C SER A 341 9.03 -7.04 -13.41
N LEU A 342 9.49 -8.02 -12.62
CA LEU A 342 10.90 -8.29 -12.36
C LEU A 342 11.63 -9.03 -13.49
N ASN A 343 10.97 -9.57 -14.51
CA ASN A 343 11.61 -10.48 -15.48
C ASN A 343 11.85 -9.94 -16.91
N GLY A 344 12.00 -8.62 -17.10
CA GLY A 344 12.66 -8.14 -18.34
C GLY A 344 12.52 -6.65 -18.72
N GLY A 345 12.16 -5.78 -17.78
CA GLY A 345 12.05 -4.35 -18.04
C GLY A 345 10.88 -3.97 -18.98
N LEU A 346 10.72 -2.65 -19.20
CA LEU A 346 9.60 -2.03 -19.93
C LEU A 346 9.32 -2.63 -21.32
N LEU A 347 10.35 -3.21 -21.96
CA LEU A 347 10.30 -3.74 -23.33
C LEU A 347 10.03 -5.26 -23.42
N SER A 348 10.21 -6.02 -22.34
CA SER A 348 9.94 -7.48 -22.31
C SER A 348 8.47 -7.82 -22.08
N ALA A 349 7.70 -6.84 -21.60
CA ALA A 349 6.34 -7.00 -21.16
C ALA A 349 5.39 -6.93 -22.38
N VAL A 350 5.19 -8.06 -23.05
CA VAL A 350 4.36 -8.14 -24.26
C VAL A 350 2.90 -8.38 -23.88
N GLY A 351 2.04 -7.37 -24.09
CA GLY A 351 0.58 -7.54 -24.00
C GLY A 351 -0.20 -6.24 -23.72
N LEU A 352 -1.47 -6.20 -24.11
CA LEU A 352 -2.39 -5.09 -23.78
C LEU A 352 -2.48 -4.77 -22.27
N PRO A 353 -2.43 -5.75 -21.34
CA PRO A 353 -2.43 -5.46 -19.89
C PRO A 353 -1.25 -4.66 -19.39
N TYR A 354 -0.08 -4.90 -19.97
CA TYR A 354 1.13 -4.15 -19.64
C TYR A 354 1.08 -2.72 -20.19
N ALA A 355 0.50 -2.52 -21.37
CA ALA A 355 0.40 -1.18 -21.96
C ALA A 355 -0.40 -0.22 -21.06
N PHE A 356 -1.57 -0.63 -20.55
CA PHE A 356 -2.38 0.22 -19.66
C PHE A 356 -1.70 0.48 -18.32
N THR A 357 -1.02 -0.53 -17.76
CA THR A 357 -0.30 -0.38 -16.49
C THR A 357 0.88 0.58 -16.66
N THR A 358 1.67 0.41 -17.71
CA THR A 358 2.79 1.30 -18.06
C THR A 358 2.32 2.72 -18.32
N LEU A 359 1.28 2.92 -19.14
CA LEU A 359 0.73 4.25 -19.41
C LEU A 359 0.19 4.92 -18.15
N SER A 360 -0.43 4.15 -17.25
CA SER A 360 -0.90 4.67 -15.96
C SER A 360 0.26 5.10 -15.08
N SER A 361 1.31 4.28 -14.98
CA SER A 361 2.54 4.62 -14.25
C SER A 361 3.18 5.88 -14.81
N LEU A 362 3.41 5.94 -16.13
CA LEU A 362 3.97 7.11 -16.81
C LEU A 362 3.12 8.36 -16.60
N LEU A 363 1.79 8.26 -16.64
CA LEU A 363 0.90 9.40 -16.39
C LEU A 363 1.07 9.94 -14.97
N LEU A 364 1.12 9.06 -13.97
CA LEU A 364 1.26 9.43 -12.56
C LEU A 364 2.66 10.01 -12.25
N VAL A 365 3.71 9.35 -12.73
CA VAL A 365 5.10 9.82 -12.63
C VAL A 365 5.25 11.17 -13.32
N SER A 366 4.73 11.32 -14.54
CA SER A 366 4.75 12.60 -15.27
C SER A 366 3.98 13.69 -14.53
N GLY A 367 2.86 13.34 -13.89
CA GLY A 367 2.13 14.23 -13.00
C GLY A 367 2.97 14.70 -11.82
N LEU A 368 3.71 13.80 -11.17
CA LEU A 368 4.58 14.09 -10.03
C LEU A 368 5.78 14.96 -10.44
N VAL A 369 6.47 14.61 -11.54
CA VAL A 369 7.56 15.41 -12.12
C VAL A 369 7.06 16.79 -12.53
N GLY A 370 5.90 16.86 -13.18
CA GLY A 370 5.21 18.11 -13.51
C GLY A 370 4.96 18.99 -12.29
N ALA A 371 4.45 18.39 -11.20
CA ALA A 371 4.18 19.10 -9.96
C ALA A 371 5.46 19.59 -9.27
N ALA A 372 6.53 18.80 -9.30
CA ALA A 372 7.80 19.12 -8.66
C ALA A 372 8.58 20.21 -9.39
N LEU A 373 8.70 20.10 -10.72
CA LEU A 373 9.66 20.89 -11.49
C LEU A 373 9.01 22.01 -12.32
N PHE A 374 7.78 21.82 -12.80
CA PHE A 374 7.20 22.68 -13.85
C PHE A 374 5.95 23.46 -13.41
N ALA A 375 5.43 23.23 -12.20
CA ALA A 375 4.21 23.84 -11.73
C ALA A 375 4.43 25.29 -11.20
N VAL A 376 4.83 26.20 -12.10
CA VAL A 376 5.26 27.58 -11.77
C VAL A 376 4.19 28.40 -11.01
N ASN A 377 2.90 28.16 -11.28
CA ASN A 377 1.78 28.86 -10.65
C ASN A 377 1.27 28.21 -9.37
N THR A 378 2.02 27.26 -8.79
CA THR A 378 1.61 26.51 -7.61
C THR A 378 2.21 27.10 -6.33
N GLU A 379 1.48 27.02 -5.21
CA GLU A 379 2.01 27.35 -3.90
C GLU A 379 3.35 26.64 -3.63
N VAL A 380 4.33 27.37 -3.09
CA VAL A 380 5.66 26.83 -2.73
C VAL A 380 5.53 25.58 -1.86
N LEU A 381 4.52 25.51 -1.00
CA LEU A 381 4.19 24.34 -0.18
C LEU A 381 3.95 23.08 -1.03
N ASN A 382 3.01 23.15 -1.97
CA ASN A 382 2.65 21.99 -2.81
C ASN A 382 3.80 21.59 -3.74
N GLN A 383 4.55 22.56 -4.29
CA GLN A 383 5.71 22.25 -5.14
C GLN A 383 6.84 21.60 -4.34
N SER A 384 7.13 22.12 -3.14
CA SER A 384 8.15 21.53 -2.24
C SER A 384 7.77 20.13 -1.79
N PHE A 385 6.48 19.91 -1.55
CA PHE A 385 5.94 18.59 -1.24
C PHE A 385 6.14 17.62 -2.40
N ALA A 386 5.75 17.99 -3.62
CA ALA A 386 5.97 17.18 -4.82
C ALA A 386 7.46 16.89 -5.06
N LEU A 387 8.33 17.89 -4.91
CA LEU A 387 9.78 17.72 -5.07
C LEU A 387 10.35 16.73 -4.05
N ALA A 388 9.97 16.84 -2.78
CA ALA A 388 10.43 15.91 -1.75
C ALA A 388 9.99 14.47 -2.01
N LEU A 389 8.75 14.27 -2.45
CA LEU A 389 8.26 12.94 -2.77
C LEU A 389 8.92 12.36 -4.02
N LEU A 390 9.21 13.18 -5.03
CA LEU A 390 9.99 12.78 -6.19
C LEU A 390 11.39 12.32 -5.79
N LEU A 391 12.10 13.14 -5.00
CA LEU A 391 13.44 12.80 -4.51
C LEU A 391 13.43 11.54 -3.63
N ALA A 392 12.43 11.39 -2.76
CA ALA A 392 12.29 10.18 -1.96
C ALA A 392 12.08 8.94 -2.84
N SER A 393 11.24 9.04 -3.87
CA SER A 393 10.97 7.93 -4.80
C SER A 393 12.19 7.53 -5.63
N ILE A 394 13.14 8.46 -5.86
CA ILE A 394 14.40 8.18 -6.56
C ILE A 394 15.45 7.59 -5.61
N PHE A 395 15.65 8.22 -4.44
CA PHE A 395 16.83 7.96 -3.61
C PHE A 395 16.62 6.94 -2.49
N VAL A 396 15.37 6.63 -2.10
CA VAL A 396 15.12 5.67 -1.01
C VAL A 396 15.52 4.25 -1.42
N ALA A 397 15.23 3.80 -2.65
CA ALA A 397 15.61 2.47 -3.11
C ALA A 397 17.14 2.21 -3.09
N PRO A 398 17.99 3.04 -3.72
CA PRO A 398 19.44 2.85 -3.65
C PRO A 398 19.98 2.98 -2.22
N ALA A 399 19.46 3.93 -1.44
CA ALA A 399 19.87 4.09 -0.04
C ALA A 399 19.53 2.85 0.79
N PHE A 400 18.36 2.24 0.55
CA PHE A 400 17.93 1.03 1.24
C PHE A 400 18.76 -0.18 0.80
N TYR A 401 19.10 -0.31 -0.48
CA TYR A 401 20.00 -1.35 -0.98
C TYR A 401 21.38 -1.28 -0.33
N ILE A 402 21.97 -0.08 -0.28
CA ILE A 402 23.24 0.16 0.41
C ILE A 402 23.13 -0.18 1.90
N TYR A 403 22.05 0.23 2.55
CA TYR A 403 21.81 -0.08 3.96
C TYR A 403 21.75 -1.60 4.22
N LEU A 404 21.01 -2.35 3.41
CA LEU A 404 20.93 -3.82 3.55
C LEU A 404 22.29 -4.45 3.35
N ASN A 405 23.05 -4.00 2.35
CA ASN A 405 24.41 -4.50 2.14
C ASN A 405 25.34 -4.23 3.33
N LEU A 406 25.33 -3.01 3.87
CA LEU A 406 26.18 -2.63 5.01
C LEU A 406 25.80 -3.35 6.31
N THR A 407 24.51 -3.68 6.50
CA THR A 407 24.02 -4.26 7.76
C THR A 407 23.92 -5.78 7.75
N MET A 408 23.66 -6.38 6.60
CA MET A 408 23.40 -7.81 6.46
C MET A 408 24.46 -8.52 5.60
N GLY A 409 25.34 -7.78 4.91
CA GLY A 409 26.34 -8.38 4.02
C GLY A 409 25.72 -9.07 2.79
N VAL A 410 24.48 -8.73 2.44
CA VAL A 410 23.72 -9.28 1.31
C VAL A 410 23.25 -8.13 0.40
N GLY A 411 23.51 -8.27 -0.90
CA GLY A 411 22.92 -7.46 -1.96
C GLY A 411 21.63 -8.10 -2.46
N PHE A 412 20.54 -8.00 -1.71
CA PHE A 412 19.26 -8.57 -2.13
C PHE A 412 18.58 -7.75 -3.24
N ASP A 413 17.93 -8.42 -4.19
CA ASP A 413 17.14 -7.77 -5.24
C ASP A 413 15.91 -7.07 -4.63
N LEU A 414 15.95 -5.75 -4.56
CA LEU A 414 14.84 -4.99 -4.00
C LEU A 414 13.63 -5.06 -4.94
N ALA A 415 12.62 -5.83 -4.56
CA ALA A 415 11.32 -5.77 -5.21
C ALA A 415 10.67 -4.37 -5.05
N PRO A 416 9.96 -3.85 -6.06
CA PRO A 416 9.30 -2.53 -5.99
C PRO A 416 8.40 -2.36 -4.75
N ARG A 417 7.81 -3.46 -4.25
CA ARG A 417 6.95 -3.47 -3.04
C ARG A 417 7.63 -2.91 -1.79
N TYR A 418 8.96 -2.92 -1.68
CA TYR A 418 9.64 -2.28 -0.55
C TYR A 418 9.43 -0.76 -0.51
N GLY A 419 9.10 -0.14 -1.64
CA GLY A 419 8.76 1.28 -1.73
C GLY A 419 7.26 1.56 -1.58
N ALA A 420 6.42 0.56 -1.31
CA ALA A 420 4.95 0.68 -1.41
C ALA A 420 4.36 1.82 -0.56
N ALA A 421 4.98 2.17 0.57
CA ALA A 421 4.55 3.33 1.38
C ALA A 421 4.67 4.68 0.66
N LEU A 422 5.47 4.74 -0.41
CA LEU A 422 5.61 5.91 -1.30
C LEU A 422 4.61 5.88 -2.47
N LEU A 423 3.80 4.84 -2.67
CA LEU A 423 2.76 4.80 -3.73
C LEU A 423 1.89 6.08 -3.78
N PRO A 424 1.43 6.64 -2.64
CA PRO A 424 0.67 7.88 -2.64
C PRO A 424 1.42 9.07 -3.25
N ALA A 425 2.75 9.05 -3.35
CA ALA A 425 3.53 10.09 -4.04
C ALA A 425 3.14 10.19 -5.52
N LEU A 426 2.89 9.04 -6.17
CA LEU A 426 2.47 9.00 -7.57
C LEU A 426 1.07 9.63 -7.74
N ALA A 427 0.23 9.59 -6.70
CA ALA A 427 -1.13 10.11 -6.72
C ALA A 427 -1.24 11.64 -6.54
N ILE A 428 -0.21 12.33 -6.06
CA ILE A 428 -0.31 13.76 -5.70
C ILE A 428 -0.06 14.72 -6.87
N GLY A 429 0.61 14.25 -7.92
CA GLY A 429 1.03 15.10 -9.03
C GLY A 429 -0.13 15.65 -9.86
N LEU A 430 -1.05 14.77 -10.29
CA LEU A 430 -2.20 15.15 -11.12
C LEU A 430 -3.14 16.17 -10.44
N PRO A 431 -3.49 16.05 -9.14
CA PRO A 431 -4.23 17.07 -8.41
C PRO A 431 -3.58 18.46 -8.44
N VAL A 432 -2.25 18.51 -8.41
CA VAL A 432 -1.49 19.76 -8.41
C VAL A 432 -1.40 20.36 -9.82
N THR A 433 -1.15 19.55 -10.84
CA THR A 433 -0.88 20.03 -12.21
C THR A 433 -2.12 20.22 -13.08
N VAL A 434 -3.12 19.34 -12.97
CA VAL A 434 -4.26 19.33 -13.89
C VAL A 434 -5.38 20.25 -13.40
N LYS A 435 -5.46 21.44 -14.00
CA LYS A 435 -6.48 22.46 -13.65
C LYS A 435 -7.56 22.65 -14.71
N SER A 436 -7.30 22.32 -15.97
CA SER A 436 -8.28 22.49 -17.05
C SER A 436 -9.37 21.42 -16.99
N LYS A 437 -10.60 21.80 -17.38
CA LYS A 437 -11.73 20.85 -17.45
C LYS A 437 -11.47 19.76 -18.50
N SER A 438 -10.96 20.15 -19.68
CA SER A 438 -10.68 19.21 -20.77
C SER A 438 -9.63 18.17 -20.39
N SER A 439 -8.51 18.59 -19.81
CA SER A 439 -7.48 17.66 -19.30
C SER A 439 -8.03 16.78 -18.17
N SER A 440 -8.88 17.34 -17.30
CA SER A 440 -9.53 16.54 -16.25
C SER A 440 -10.44 15.44 -16.82
N VAL A 441 -11.19 15.74 -17.87
CA VAL A 441 -12.03 14.75 -18.57
C VAL A 441 -11.17 13.68 -19.24
N LEU A 442 -10.09 14.06 -19.93
CA LEU A 442 -9.19 13.09 -20.56
C LEU A 442 -8.57 12.12 -19.54
N VAL A 443 -8.08 12.64 -18.40
CA VAL A 443 -7.54 11.82 -17.31
C VAL A 443 -8.62 10.91 -16.71
N ALA A 444 -9.86 11.39 -16.58
CA ALA A 444 -10.97 10.57 -16.08
C ALA A 444 -11.36 9.45 -17.04
N VAL A 445 -11.45 9.75 -18.34
CA VAL A 445 -11.72 8.75 -19.37
C VAL A 445 -10.64 7.67 -19.33
N PHE A 446 -9.36 8.07 -19.30
CA PHE A 446 -8.25 7.14 -19.19
C PHE A 446 -8.33 6.30 -17.91
N ALA A 447 -8.60 6.90 -16.75
CA ALA A 447 -8.71 6.19 -15.48
C ALA A 447 -9.86 5.17 -15.46
N VAL A 448 -11.00 5.50 -16.08
CA VAL A 448 -12.12 4.56 -16.24
C VAL A 448 -11.71 3.38 -17.11
N PHE A 449 -11.03 3.61 -18.23
CA PHE A 449 -10.52 2.53 -19.08
C PHE A 449 -9.49 1.67 -18.36
N ALA A 450 -8.54 2.28 -17.64
CA ALA A 450 -7.54 1.56 -16.87
C ALA A 450 -8.18 0.66 -15.79
N LEU A 451 -9.18 1.18 -15.06
CA LEU A 451 -9.90 0.41 -14.05
C LEU A 451 -10.75 -0.71 -14.67
N ALA A 452 -11.51 -0.40 -15.72
CA ALA A 452 -12.31 -1.40 -16.43
C ALA A 452 -11.42 -2.53 -16.97
N PHE A 453 -10.27 -2.16 -17.54
CA PHE A 453 -9.31 -3.12 -18.04
C PHE A 453 -8.71 -3.97 -16.90
N ALA A 454 -8.31 -3.35 -15.78
CA ALA A 454 -7.80 -4.07 -14.61
C ALA A 454 -8.82 -5.10 -14.07
N LEU A 455 -10.11 -4.77 -14.12
CA LEU A 455 -11.19 -5.68 -13.73
C LEU A 455 -11.45 -6.80 -14.74
N ILE A 456 -11.20 -6.58 -16.03
CA ILE A 456 -11.44 -7.57 -17.09
C ILE A 456 -10.26 -8.52 -17.24
N ALA A 457 -9.06 -7.95 -17.36
CA ALA A 457 -7.85 -8.74 -17.59
C ALA A 457 -7.51 -9.58 -16.36
N ASN A 458 -7.75 -9.03 -15.15
CA ASN A 458 -7.46 -9.60 -13.83
C ASN A 458 -6.07 -10.19 -13.61
N SER A 459 -5.24 -10.23 -14.64
CA SER A 459 -3.96 -10.88 -14.61
C SER A 459 -3.00 -10.09 -13.72
N ILE A 460 -2.25 -10.85 -12.93
CA ILE A 460 -1.06 -10.40 -12.20
C ILE A 460 0.17 -10.46 -13.14
N VAL A 461 -0.05 -10.99 -14.36
CA VAL A 461 0.89 -11.24 -15.50
C VAL A 461 0.54 -10.50 -16.90
#